data_AF-A0A835X3K2-F1
#
_entry.id   AF-A0A835X3K2-F1
#
_cell.length_a   1.000
_cell.length_b   1.000
_cell.length_c   1.000
_cell.angle_alpha   90.00
_cell.angle_beta   90.00
_cell.angle_gamma   90.00
#
_symmetry.space_group_name_H-M   'P 1'
#
loop_
_entity.id
_entity.type
_entity.pdbx_description
1 polymer ?
#
loop_
_entity_poly.entity_id
_entity_poly.type
_entity_poly.pdbx_seq_one_letter_code
_entity_poly.pdbx_strand_id
1 'polypeptide(L)'
;MNKQRAVPFRRYKNQVGHRSDPGVMSGRYPQKSATEFIKLLDNLESNAEYKGMDLDRLKIVNATVHKGVLIKRFIPRAFGRASPKNNVLTHIELVAQEV
;
A
#
# COMPACT_ATOMS: atom_id res chain seq x y z
N MET A 1 1.80 4.13 -14.11
CA MET A 1 0.78 4.58 -13.12
C MET A 1 0.39 6.01 -13.41
N ASN A 2 -0.72 6.22 -14.13
CA ASN A 2 -1.03 7.47 -14.84
C ASN A 2 -1.77 8.54 -14.00
N LYS A 3 -1.82 8.38 -12.67
CA LYS A 3 -2.46 9.32 -11.71
C LYS A 3 -3.90 9.73 -12.09
N GLN A 4 -4.64 8.85 -12.76
CA GLN A 4 -5.99 9.13 -13.23
C GLN A 4 -7.05 9.00 -12.12
N ARG A 5 -6.85 8.04 -11.19
CA ARG A 5 -7.75 7.80 -10.06
C ARG A 5 -7.04 8.03 -8.73
N ALA A 6 -7.59 8.90 -7.89
CA ALA A 6 -7.03 9.14 -6.57
C ALA A 6 -7.43 8.03 -5.58
N VAL A 7 -6.50 7.67 -4.70
CA VAL A 7 -6.80 6.77 -3.58
C VAL A 7 -7.31 7.62 -2.41
N PRO A 8 -8.53 7.36 -1.89
CA PRO A 8 -9.08 8.09 -0.76
C PRO A 8 -8.32 7.78 0.53
N PHE A 9 -7.87 8.82 1.22
CA PHE A 9 -7.19 8.70 2.50
C PHE A 9 -8.22 8.91 3.62
N ARG A 10 -8.68 7.82 4.23
CA ARG A 10 -9.73 7.87 5.27
C ARG A 10 -9.17 8.10 6.68
N ARG A 11 -8.05 7.46 7.02
CA ARG A 11 -7.41 7.51 8.36
C ARG A 11 -6.32 8.58 8.45
N TYR A 12 -5.28 8.48 7.62
CA TYR A 12 -4.12 9.40 7.65
C TYR A 12 -4.30 10.55 6.65
N LYS A 13 -5.17 11.53 6.98
CA LYS A 13 -5.59 12.59 6.06
C LYS A 13 -5.24 14.03 6.47
N ASN A 14 -4.41 14.19 7.49
CA ASN A 14 -4.01 15.52 7.96
C ASN A 14 -3.24 16.28 6.86
N GLN A 15 -3.67 17.51 6.58
CA GLN A 15 -3.07 18.37 5.55
C GLN A 15 -3.00 17.71 4.16
N VAL A 16 -3.97 16.84 3.84
CA VAL A 16 -4.12 16.26 2.51
C VAL A 16 -5.19 17.05 1.75
N GLY A 17 -4.79 17.69 0.66
CA GLY A 17 -5.68 18.45 -0.20
C GLY A 17 -6.80 17.61 -0.80
N HIS A 18 -7.90 18.29 -1.14
CA HIS A 18 -9.06 17.61 -1.70
C HIS A 18 -8.85 17.14 -3.14
N ARG A 19 -9.65 16.15 -3.57
CA ARG A 19 -9.64 15.63 -4.94
C ARG A 19 -11.03 15.68 -5.54
N SER A 20 -11.09 15.78 -6.87
CA SER A 20 -12.33 15.83 -7.64
C SER A 20 -12.94 14.45 -7.88
N ASP A 21 -12.18 13.37 -7.64
CA ASP A 21 -12.68 12.01 -7.79
C ASP A 21 -13.94 11.77 -6.94
N PRO A 22 -15.01 11.16 -7.50
CA PRO A 22 -16.25 10.90 -6.77
C PRO A 22 -16.01 10.14 -5.47
N GLY A 23 -16.58 10.64 -4.37
CA GLY A 23 -16.45 10.02 -3.04
C GLY A 23 -15.08 10.21 -2.37
N VAL A 24 -14.19 11.03 -2.95
CA VAL A 24 -12.86 11.31 -2.39
C VAL A 24 -12.80 12.75 -1.88
N MET A 25 -13.00 12.94 -0.57
CA MET A 25 -12.68 14.22 0.06
C MET A 25 -11.16 14.46 0.01
N SER A 26 -10.37 13.68 0.75
CA SER A 26 -8.90 13.77 0.76
C SER A 26 -8.28 12.57 0.05
N GLY A 27 -7.37 12.79 -0.90
CA GLY A 27 -6.77 11.70 -1.66
C GLY A 27 -5.41 12.00 -2.29
N ARG A 28 -4.63 10.94 -2.54
CA ARG A 28 -3.29 11.00 -3.18
C ARG A 28 -3.11 9.85 -4.18
N TYR A 29 -1.97 9.86 -4.86
CA TYR A 29 -1.55 8.82 -5.81
C TYR A 29 -0.29 8.10 -5.28
N PRO A 30 -0.42 7.11 -4.37
CA PRO A 30 0.71 6.42 -3.77
C PRO A 30 1.37 5.43 -4.75
N GLN A 31 2.13 5.94 -5.72
CA GLN A 31 2.71 5.15 -6.81
C GLN A 31 3.58 3.98 -6.31
N LYS A 32 4.48 4.23 -5.35
CA LYS A 32 5.36 3.20 -4.80
C LYS A 32 4.57 2.04 -4.21
N SER A 33 3.58 2.32 -3.37
CA SER A 33 2.75 1.29 -2.75
C SER A 33 1.97 0.53 -3.81
N ALA A 34 1.36 1.25 -4.76
CA ALA A 34 0.55 0.62 -5.79
C ALA A 34 1.36 -0.31 -6.71
N THR A 35 2.62 0.03 -7.01
CA THR A 35 3.52 -0.87 -7.75
C THR A 35 3.80 -2.17 -6.98
N GLU A 36 4.01 -2.11 -5.67
CA GLU A 36 4.23 -3.32 -4.86
C GLU A 36 2.96 -4.17 -4.74
N PHE A 37 1.77 -3.55 -4.66
CA PHE A 37 0.51 -4.28 -4.70
C PHE A 37 0.27 -5.00 -6.02
N ILE A 38 0.62 -4.39 -7.16
CA ILE A 38 0.51 -5.05 -8.48
C ILE A 38 1.38 -6.32 -8.50
N LYS A 39 2.66 -6.22 -8.12
CA LYS A 39 3.55 -7.39 -8.05
C LYS A 39 3.00 -8.53 -7.18
N LEU A 40 2.33 -8.16 -6.08
CA LEU A 40 1.76 -9.13 -5.15
C LEU A 40 0.48 -9.77 -5.73
N LEU A 41 -0.32 -9.02 -6.48
CA LEU A 41 -1.46 -9.55 -7.23
C LEU A 41 -1.01 -10.49 -8.35
N ASP A 42 0.03 -10.12 -9.12
CA ASP A 42 0.59 -10.98 -10.18
C ASP A 42 1.07 -12.33 -9.61
N ASN A 43 1.70 -12.29 -8.43
CA ASN A 43 2.14 -13.48 -7.72
C ASN A 43 0.96 -14.31 -7.20
N LEU A 44 -0.08 -13.66 -6.67
CA LEU A 44 -1.30 -14.30 -6.21
C LEU A 44 -2.03 -15.02 -7.36
N GLU A 45 -2.15 -14.36 -8.51
CA GLU A 45 -2.72 -14.93 -9.74
C GLU A 45 -1.94 -16.15 -10.21
N SER A 46 -0.60 -16.02 -10.32
CA SER A 46 0.29 -17.13 -10.69
C SER A 46 0.15 -18.33 -9.76
N ASN A 47 0.01 -18.10 -8.45
CA ASN A 47 -0.19 -19.16 -7.46
C ASN A 47 -1.58 -19.80 -7.54
N ALA A 48 -2.61 -19.03 -7.91
CA ALA A 48 -3.97 -19.54 -8.07
C ALA A 48 -4.06 -20.41 -9.33
N GLU A 49 -3.48 -19.96 -10.44
CA GLU A 49 -3.38 -20.73 -11.69
C GLU A 49 -2.60 -22.03 -11.48
N TYR A 50 -1.47 -21.97 -10.77
CA TYR A 50 -0.69 -23.17 -10.42
C TYR A 50 -1.49 -24.19 -9.60
N LYS A 51 -2.42 -23.72 -8.75
CA LYS A 51 -3.33 -24.57 -7.97
C LYS A 51 -4.55 -25.06 -8.75
N GLY A 52 -4.71 -24.65 -10.01
CA GLY A 52 -5.85 -25.01 -10.86
C GLY A 52 -7.15 -24.32 -10.48
N MET A 53 -7.09 -23.16 -9.80
CA MET A 53 -8.27 -22.35 -9.50
C MET A 53 -8.72 -21.56 -10.72
N ASP A 54 -10.03 -21.34 -10.86
CA ASP A 54 -10.58 -20.48 -11.90
C ASP A 54 -10.34 -19.00 -11.56
N LEU A 55 -9.51 -18.33 -12.37
CA LEU A 55 -9.15 -16.91 -12.20
C LEU A 55 -10.36 -15.97 -12.32
N ASP A 56 -11.37 -16.33 -13.12
CA ASP A 56 -12.57 -15.52 -13.30
C ASP A 56 -13.48 -15.54 -12.05
N ARG A 57 -13.36 -16.59 -11.24
CA ARG A 57 -14.10 -16.77 -9.99
C ARG A 57 -13.29 -16.41 -8.75
N LEU A 58 -12.03 -16.04 -8.91
CA LEU A 58 -11.13 -15.69 -7.82
C LEU A 58 -11.49 -14.32 -7.24
N LYS A 59 -11.81 -14.27 -5.95
CA LYS A 59 -12.08 -13.02 -5.23
C LYS A 59 -11.14 -12.82 -4.06
N ILE A 60 -10.66 -11.59 -3.88
CA ILE A 60 -9.87 -11.20 -2.72
C ILE A 60 -10.81 -11.13 -1.51
N VAL A 61 -10.63 -12.03 -0.54
CA VAL A 61 -11.43 -12.10 0.68
C VAL A 61 -10.82 -11.30 1.82
N ASN A 62 -9.48 -11.22 1.87
CA ASN A 62 -8.78 -10.47 2.90
C ASN A 62 -7.59 -9.71 2.32
N ALA A 63 -7.42 -8.47 2.79
CA ALA A 63 -6.27 -7.63 2.48
C ALA A 63 -5.82 -6.91 3.75
N THR A 64 -4.75 -7.42 4.36
CA THR A 64 -4.22 -6.93 5.64
C THR A 64 -2.83 -6.36 5.47
N VAL A 65 -2.53 -5.31 6.24
CA VAL A 65 -1.22 -4.64 6.24
C VAL A 65 -0.74 -4.51 7.68
N HIS A 66 0.46 -5.02 7.94
CA HIS A 66 1.10 -4.99 9.25
C HIS A 66 2.33 -4.10 9.23
N LYS A 67 2.53 -3.35 10.31
CA LYS A 67 3.76 -2.57 10.52
C LYS A 67 4.89 -3.55 10.85
N GLY A 68 5.94 -3.55 10.03
CA GLY A 68 7.13 -4.35 10.25
C GLY A 68 8.18 -3.63 11.11
N VAL A 69 9.41 -4.10 11.01
CA VAL A 69 10.55 -3.58 11.78
C VAL A 69 10.87 -2.13 11.41
N LEU A 70 11.25 -1.34 12.42
CA LEU A 70 11.76 0.02 12.25
C LEU A 70 13.28 0.01 12.08
N ILE A 71 13.76 0.40 10.91
CA ILE A 71 15.18 0.63 10.68
C ILE A 71 15.53 2.00 11.29
N LYS A 72 16.19 1.98 12.45
CA LYS A 72 16.60 3.19 13.17
C LYS A 72 17.74 3.90 12.43
N ARG A 73 17.59 5.20 12.23
CA ARG A 73 18.62 6.08 11.62
C ARG A 73 18.55 7.45 12.28
N PHE A 74 19.59 8.24 12.14
CA PHE A 74 19.61 9.63 12.60
C PHE A 74 19.93 10.58 11.45
N ILE A 75 19.50 11.82 11.59
CA ILE A 75 19.91 12.94 10.74
C ILE A 75 20.54 14.02 11.63
N PRO A 76 21.74 14.52 11.30
CA PRO A 76 22.34 15.63 12.04
C PRO A 76 21.48 16.89 11.90
N ARG A 77 21.48 17.71 12.95
CA ARG A 77 20.73 18.96 13.07
C ARG A 77 21.68 20.06 13.56
N ALA A 78 21.24 21.30 13.42
CA ALA A 78 21.97 22.46 13.93
C ALA A 78 22.32 22.32 15.41
N PHE A 79 23.38 23.02 15.83
CA PHE A 79 23.89 23.02 17.21
C PHE A 79 24.30 21.63 17.72
N GLY A 80 24.88 20.79 16.85
CA GLY A 80 25.43 19.48 17.24
C GLY A 80 24.39 18.41 17.62
N ARG A 81 23.10 18.65 17.32
CA ARG A 81 22.02 17.73 17.68
C ARG A 81 21.84 16.64 16.63
N ALA A 82 21.24 15.51 17.01
CA ALA A 82 20.77 14.48 16.08
C ALA A 82 19.30 14.16 16.36
N SER A 83 18.51 13.93 15.30
CA SER A 83 17.11 13.52 15.41
C SER A 83 16.84 12.22 14.63
N PRO A 84 15.85 11.39 15.04
CA PRO A 84 15.54 10.15 14.34
C PRO A 84 15.05 10.40 12.89
N LYS A 85 15.50 9.57 11.96
CA LYS A 85 15.02 9.50 10.56
C LYS A 85 14.74 8.04 10.20
N ASN A 86 13.86 7.42 10.99
CA ASN A 86 13.61 5.99 10.91
C ASN A 86 12.88 5.62 9.61
N ASN A 87 13.24 4.48 9.03
CA ASN A 87 12.49 3.88 7.93
C ASN A 87 11.59 2.76 8.47
N VAL A 88 10.33 2.73 8.06
CA VAL A 88 9.36 1.73 8.52
C VAL A 88 9.19 0.66 7.44
N LEU A 89 9.46 -0.59 7.78
CA LEU A 89 9.13 -1.73 6.92
C LEU A 89 7.65 -2.12 7.10
N THR A 90 7.08 -2.78 6.11
CA THR A 90 5.66 -3.15 6.07
C THR A 90 5.49 -4.54 5.51
N HIS A 91 4.64 -5.35 6.15
CA HIS A 91 4.20 -6.63 5.63
C HIS A 91 2.79 -6.49 5.05
N ILE A 92 2.54 -7.15 3.92
CA ILE A 92 1.27 -7.11 3.20
C ILE A 92 0.84 -8.56 3.01
N GLU A 93 -0.41 -8.85 3.33
CA GLU A 93 -1.03 -10.16 3.19
C GLU A 93 -2.29 -10.01 2.33
N LEU A 94 -2.38 -10.81 1.27
CA LEU A 94 -3.59 -10.95 0.48
C LEU A 94 -4.02 -12.42 0.52
N VAL A 95 -5.32 -12.63 0.71
CA VAL A 95 -5.95 -13.94 0.61
C VAL A 95 -7.06 -13.84 -0.42
N ALA A 96 -7.06 -14.78 -1.36
CA ALA A 96 -8.14 -14.94 -2.31
C ALA A 96 -8.75 -16.33 -2.21
N GLN A 97 -10.02 -16.40 -2.58
CA GLN A 97 -10.83 -17.61 -2.55
C GLN A 97 -11.64 -17.67 -3.84
N GLU A 98 -11.77 -18.87 -4.40
CA GLU A 98 -12.67 -19.14 -5.51
C GLU A 98 -14.12 -19.16 -5.00
N VAL A 99 -15.00 -18.42 -5.66
CA VAL A 99 -16.44 -18.35 -5.32
C VAL A 99 -17.25 -19.22 -6.24
#